data_AF-A0A139QQY1-F1
#
_entry.id   AF-A0A139QQY1-F1
#
_cell.length_a   1.000
_cell.length_b   1.000
_cell.length_c   1.000
_cell.angle_alpha   90.00
_cell.angle_beta   90.00
_cell.angle_gamma   90.00
#
_symmetry.space_group_name_H-M   'P 1'
#
loop_
_entity.id
_entity.type
_entity.pdbx_description
1 polymer ?
#
loop_
_entity_poly.entity_id
_entity_poly.type
_entity_poly.pdbx_seq_one_letter_code
_entity_poly.pdbx_strand_id
1 'polypeptide(L)' 'MNVKKVLEKIDFYLDINHEDEIANIIQEVQQREIPIFAFETTSHDLSGYSHVYSPAAVDQMIESIRTLLESQKQSL' A
#
# COMPACT_ATOMS: atom_id res chain seq x y z
N MET A 1 -8.28 3.02 -17.55
CA MET A 1 -7.00 3.18 -16.83
C MET A 1 -6.16 1.93 -17.07
N ASN A 2 -4.85 2.05 -17.39
CA ASN A 2 -3.98 0.87 -17.47
C ASN A 2 -3.26 0.71 -16.13
N VAL A 3 -3.89 -0.04 -15.22
CA VAL A 3 -3.42 -0.23 -13.84
C VAL A 3 -1.98 -0.76 -13.82
N LYS A 4 -1.62 -1.68 -14.73
CA LYS A 4 -0.25 -2.24 -14.82
C LYS A 4 0.81 -1.17 -15.06
N LYS A 5 0.55 -0.19 -15.93
CA LYS A 5 1.49 0.93 -16.18
C LYS A 5 1.62 1.88 -14.99
N VAL A 6 0.60 1.95 -14.14
CA VAL A 6 0.67 2.73 -12.89
C VAL A 6 1.53 1.99 -11.88
N LEU A 7 1.28 0.68 -11.70
CA LEU A 7 2.05 -0.15 -10.78
C LEU A 7 3.57 -0.19 -11.08
N GLU A 8 3.97 0.02 -12.33
CA GLU A 8 5.38 0.14 -12.72
C GLU A 8 6.08 1.43 -12.25
N LYS A 9 5.33 2.40 -11.72
CA LYS A 9 5.81 3.75 -11.42
C LYS A 9 5.55 4.21 -9.99
N ILE A 10 4.97 3.35 -9.15
CA ILE A 10 4.64 3.69 -7.78
C ILE A 10 5.64 3.06 -6.82
N ASP A 11 5.87 3.74 -5.71
CA ASP A 11 6.74 3.26 -4.65
C ASP A 11 5.97 2.46 -3.57
N PHE A 12 4.66 2.66 -3.49
CA PHE A 12 3.74 1.99 -2.57
C PHE A 12 2.29 2.09 -3.07
N TYR A 13 1.41 1.26 -2.50
CA TYR A 13 -0.04 1.28 -2.74
C TYR A 13 -0.81 1.63 -1.47
N LEU A 14 -1.90 2.39 -1.60
CA LEU A 14 -2.82 2.73 -0.51
C LEU A 14 -4.14 1.99 -0.68
N ASP A 15 -4.42 1.06 0.24
CA ASP A 15 -5.68 0.34 0.31
C ASP A 15 -6.63 1.00 1.32
N ILE A 16 -7.17 2.14 0.91
CA ILE A 16 -8.00 3.04 1.73
C ILE A 16 -9.44 3.16 1.23
N ASN A 17 -9.77 2.42 0.17
CA ASN A 17 -11.13 2.41 -0.37
C ASN A 17 -12.02 1.54 0.54
N HIS A 18 -13.26 1.97 0.76
CA HIS A 18 -14.25 1.19 1.51
C HIS A 18 -15.06 0.24 0.62
N GLU A 19 -15.03 0.44 -0.69
CA GLU A 19 -15.70 -0.43 -1.65
C GLU A 19 -14.85 -1.67 -1.93
N ASP A 20 -15.51 -2.72 -2.44
CA ASP A 20 -14.86 -4.00 -2.72
C ASP A 20 -13.62 -3.86 -3.60
N GLU A 21 -12.66 -4.76 -3.34
CA GLU A 21 -11.45 -4.88 -4.13
C GLU A 21 -11.76 -5.07 -5.62
N ILE A 22 -11.10 -4.28 -6.48
CA ILE A 22 -11.24 -4.37 -7.92
C ILE A 22 -10.09 -5.19 -8.52
N ALA A 23 -10.44 -6.15 -9.38
CA ALA A 23 -9.50 -6.82 -10.28
C ALA A 23 -8.30 -7.50 -9.60
N ASN A 24 -8.47 -7.99 -8.36
CA ASN A 24 -7.42 -8.70 -7.62
C ASN A 24 -6.13 -7.87 -7.47
N ILE A 25 -6.30 -6.56 -7.30
CA ILE A 25 -5.22 -5.59 -7.25
C ILE A 25 -4.26 -5.85 -6.08
N ILE A 26 -4.75 -6.35 -4.95
CA ILE A 26 -3.92 -6.69 -3.79
C ILE A 26 -2.91 -7.77 -4.18
N GLN A 27 -3.35 -8.83 -4.83
CA GLN A 27 -2.46 -9.89 -5.29
C GLN A 27 -1.44 -9.38 -6.33
N GLU A 28 -1.87 -8.54 -7.28
CA GLU A 28 -0.97 -7.97 -8.30
C GLU A 28 0.10 -7.05 -7.70
N VAL A 29 -0.26 -6.26 -6.67
CA VAL A 29 0.67 -5.38 -5.95
C VAL A 29 1.65 -6.22 -5.11
N GLN A 30 1.17 -7.25 -4.41
CA GLN A 30 2.00 -8.20 -3.66
C GLN A 30 3.03 -8.92 -4.53
N GLN A 31 2.61 -9.41 -5.71
CA GLN A 31 3.51 -10.09 -6.65
C GLN A 31 4.65 -9.21 -7.16
N ARG A 32 4.49 -7.89 -7.09
CA ARG A 32 5.49 -6.89 -7.48
C ARG A 32 6.34 -6.41 -6.30
N GLU A 33 6.11 -6.97 -5.11
CA GLU A 33 6.78 -6.59 -3.87
C GLU A 33 6.63 -5.10 -3.54
N ILE A 34 5.52 -4.49 -3.97
CA ILE A 34 5.19 -3.09 -3.68
C ILE A 34 4.55 -3.03 -2.28
N PRO A 35 5.07 -2.24 -1.34
CA PRO A 35 4.48 -2.09 -0.01
C PRO A 35 3.03 -1.60 -0.07
N ILE A 36 2.15 -2.23 0.72
CA ILE A 36 0.74 -1.86 0.85
C ILE A 36 0.51 -1.25 2.23
N PHE A 37 -0.11 -0.07 2.28
CA PHE A 37 -0.56 0.57 3.51
C PHE A 37 -2.08 0.66 3.52
N ALA A 38 -2.70 0.24 4.62
CA ALA A 38 -4.15 0.16 4.76
C ALA A 38 -4.60 0.54 6.17
N PHE A 39 -5.91 0.76 6.34
CA PHE A 39 -6.52 0.83 7.67
C PHE A 39 -7.22 -0.48 8.01
N GLU A 40 -7.40 -0.76 9.31
CA GLU A 40 -8.19 -1.91 9.81
C GLU A 40 -9.59 -1.99 9.18
N THR A 41 -10.16 -0.83 8.82
CA THR A 41 -11.50 -0.71 8.24
C THR A 41 -11.54 -0.77 6.71
N THR A 42 -10.39 -0.83 6.04
CA THR A 42 -10.28 -0.78 4.57
C THR A 42 -9.36 -1.85 3.98
N SER A 43 -8.62 -2.59 4.81
CA SER A 43 -7.71 -3.63 4.33
C SER A 43 -8.47 -4.78 3.67
N HIS A 44 -8.23 -4.98 2.38
CA HIS A 44 -8.70 -6.12 1.59
C HIS A 44 -7.71 -7.29 1.61
N ASP A 45 -6.50 -7.09 2.14
CA ASP A 45 -5.48 -8.12 2.24
C ASP A 45 -5.75 -9.13 3.37
N LEU A 46 -5.91 -10.40 2.98
CA LEU A 46 -6.12 -11.53 3.90
C LEU A 46 -4.82 -12.30 4.20
N SER A 47 -3.71 -11.98 3.53
CA SER A 47 -2.43 -12.67 3.67
C SER A 47 -1.56 -12.15 4.81
N GLY A 48 -1.83 -10.91 5.26
CA GLY A 48 -1.01 -10.20 6.26
C GLY A 48 0.24 -9.54 5.70
N TYR A 49 0.35 -9.37 4.38
CA TYR A 49 1.43 -8.65 3.73
C TYR A 49 1.38 -7.13 4.00
N SER A 50 0.16 -6.59 4.10
CA SER A 50 -0.08 -5.15 4.22
C SER A 50 0.31 -4.61 5.60
N HIS A 51 0.82 -3.38 5.61
CA HIS A 51 0.97 -2.59 6.82
C HIS A 51 -0.39 -2.00 7.19
N VAL A 52 -1.05 -2.60 8.19
CA VAL A 52 -2.40 -2.22 8.63
C VAL A 52 -2.31 -1.35 9.89
N TYR A 53 -2.99 -0.21 9.87
CA TYR A 53 -3.04 0.74 10.98
C TYR A 53 -4.47 0.92 11.47
N SER A 54 -4.63 1.24 12.76
CA SER A 54 -5.90 1.76 13.25
C SER A 54 -6.19 3.13 12.62
N PRO A 55 -7.46 3.46 12.27
CA PRO A 55 -7.82 4.80 11.78
C PRO A 55 -7.43 5.93 12.73
N ALA A 56 -7.35 5.64 14.04
CA ALA A 56 -6.90 6.60 15.05
C ALA A 56 -5.36 6.85 15.04
N ALA A 57 -4.60 6.03 14.30
CA ALA A 57 -3.15 6.05 14.24
C ALA A 57 -2.61 6.50 12.87
N VAL A 58 -3.32 7.41 12.19
CA VAL A 58 -2.92 7.92 10.85
C VAL A 58 -1.50 8.47 10.83
N ASP A 59 -1.04 9.08 11.92
CA ASP A 59 0.32 9.63 12.03
C ASP A 59 1.39 8.53 11.88
N GLN A 60 1.14 7.32 12.38
CA GLN A 60 2.07 6.19 12.26
C GLN A 60 2.18 5.70 10.81
N MET A 61 1.05 5.70 10.06
CA MET A 61 1.08 5.40 8.62
C MET A 61 1.89 6.46 7.88
N ILE A 62 1.69 7.74 8.20
CA ILE A 62 2.44 8.85 7.60
C ILE A 62 3.95 8.71 7.88
N GLU A 63 4.35 8.40 9.11
CA GLU A 63 5.77 8.19 9.46
C GLU A 63 6.37 7.00 8.72
N SER A 64 5.62 5.91 8.56
CA SER A 64 6.07 4.72 7.83
C SER A 64 6.29 5.00 6.34
N ILE A 65 5.37 5.75 5.72
CA ILE A 65 5.51 6.19 4.31
C ILE A 65 6.70 7.14 4.15
N ARG A 66 6.90 8.10 5.07
CA ARG A 66 8.08 8.98 5.02
C ARG A 66 9.38 8.20 5.11
N THR A 67 9.46 7.25 6.05
CA THR A 67 10.63 6.39 6.24
C THR A 67 10.92 5.57 4.98
N LEU A 68 9.89 4.99 4.35
CA LEU A 68 10.01 4.28 3.08
C LEU A 68 10.64 5.19 2.01
N LEU A 69 10.08 6.37 1.78
CA LEU A 69 10.55 7.29 0.75
C LEU A 69 11.96 7.84 1.03
N GLU A 70 12.33 8.03 2.30
CA GLU A 70 13.67 8.46 2.68
C GLU A 70 14.72 7.36 2.45
N SER A 71 14.39 6.10 2.75
CA SER A 71 15.30 4.97 2.50
C SER A 71 15.59 4.77 1.02
N GLN A 72 14.59 4.95 0.15
CA GLN A 72 14.74 4.83 -1.30
C GLN A 72 15.62 5.94 -1.90
N LYS A 73 15.59 7.16 -1.33
CA LYS A 73 16.47 8.26 -1.75
C LYS A 73 17.94 7.98 -1.45
N GLN A 74 18.25 7.18 -0.42
CA GLN A 74 19.62 6.85 -0.04
C GLN A 74 20.21 5.69 -0.87
N SER A 75 19.36 4.93 -1.57
CA SER A 75 19.78 3.83 -2.45
C SER A 75 20.09 4.24 -3.89
N LEU A 76 19.93 5.54 -4.23
CA LEU A 76 20.26 6.15 -5.52
C LEU A 76 21.62 6.87 -5.45
#